data_AF-A0A5C6LNY2-F1
#
_entry.id   AF-A0A5C6LNY2-F1
#
_cell.length_a   1.000
_cell.length_b   1.000
_cell.length_c   1.000
_cell.angle_alpha   90.00
_cell.angle_beta   90.00
_cell.angle_gamma   90.00
#
_symmetry.space_group_name_H-M   'P 1'
#
loop_
_entity.id
_entity.type
_entity.pdbx_description
1 polymer ?
#
loop_
_entity_poly.entity_id
_entity_poly.type
_entity_poly.pdbx_seq_one_letter_code
_entity_poly.pdbx_strand_id
1 'polypeptide(L)'
;MITKKLKQILLWAGGISLCLVVVLAVHIYMVTRPKPPGANTRIMARIDIRQDISQQDADKIAAWLYQQNGVDRVMVNPATDIVVFTFFPVKTSAGSIVSNFQTAFHYPAQRYLPSEEEMKSGCPAMAQSFTTKLSGVFKHIF
;
A
#
# COMPACT_ATOMS: atom_id res chain seq x y z
N MET A 1 -16.57 47.59 -20.03
CA MET A 1 -16.11 48.00 -18.68
C MET A 1 -16.58 46.96 -17.67
N ILE A 2 -15.66 46.28 -16.97
CA ILE A 2 -16.01 45.37 -15.87
C ILE A 2 -16.54 46.20 -14.70
N THR A 3 -17.74 45.90 -14.21
CA THR A 3 -18.35 46.60 -13.07
C THR A 3 -17.56 46.35 -11.78
N LYS A 4 -17.50 47.33 -10.87
CA LYS A 4 -16.76 47.20 -9.60
C LYS A 4 -17.17 45.96 -8.79
N LYS A 5 -18.45 45.58 -8.86
CA LYS A 5 -19.01 44.37 -8.24
C LYS A 5 -18.39 43.09 -8.82
N LEU A 6 -18.20 43.02 -10.14
CA LEU A 6 -17.61 41.84 -10.81
C LEU A 6 -16.12 41.67 -10.47
N LYS A 7 -15.36 42.78 -10.38
CA LYS A 7 -13.97 42.73 -9.88
C LYS A 7 -13.88 42.20 -8.44
N GLN A 8 -14.81 42.60 -7.58
CA GLN A 8 -14.85 42.17 -6.19
C GLN A 8 -15.18 40.68 -6.06
N ILE A 9 -16.14 40.18 -6.85
CA ILE A 9 -16.48 38.75 -6.90
C ILE A 9 -15.29 37.92 -7.40
N LEU A 10 -14.60 38.37 -8.46
CA LEU A 10 -13.41 37.69 -8.98
C LEU A 10 -12.27 37.64 -7.96
N LEU A 11 -12.07 38.71 -7.19
CA LEU A 11 -11.10 38.75 -6.10
C LEU A 11 -11.43 37.74 -4.99
N TRP A 12 -12.68 37.68 -4.55
CA TRP A 12 -13.12 36.70 -3.54
C TRP A 12 -13.03 35.26 -4.05
N ALA A 13 -13.51 35.01 -5.27
CA ALA A 13 -13.43 33.69 -5.89
C ALA A 13 -11.98 33.22 -6.06
N GLY A 14 -11.09 34.11 -6.49
CA GLY A 14 -9.65 33.84 -6.58
C GLY A 14 -9.02 33.55 -5.21
N GLY A 15 -9.36 34.35 -4.19
CA GLY A 15 -8.88 34.15 -2.82
C GLY A 15 -9.33 32.82 -2.21
N ILE A 16 -10.61 32.48 -2.38
CA ILE A 16 -11.16 31.19 -1.93
C ILE A 16 -10.50 30.03 -2.68
N SER A 17 -10.37 30.13 -4.01
CA SER A 17 -9.71 29.11 -4.82
C SER A 17 -8.27 28.87 -4.38
N LEU A 18 -7.51 29.94 -4.11
CA LEU A 18 -6.14 29.85 -3.61
C LEU A 18 -6.08 29.17 -2.24
N CYS A 19 -6.98 29.55 -1.33
CA CYS A 19 -7.09 28.93 -0.01
C CYS A 19 -7.35 27.42 -0.10
N LEU A 20 -8.27 27.01 -0.98
CA LEU A 20 -8.57 25.59 -1.22
C LEU A 20 -7.36 24.82 -1.79
N VAL A 21 -6.60 25.43 -2.70
CA VAL A 21 -5.37 24.83 -3.25
C VAL A 21 -4.33 24.61 -2.14
N VAL A 22 -4.15 25.59 -1.25
CA VAL A 22 -3.21 25.48 -0.11
C VAL A 22 -3.64 24.38 0.86
N VAL A 23 -4.92 24.34 1.24
CA VAL A 23 -5.46 23.29 2.13
C VAL A 23 -5.27 21.91 1.51
N LEU A 24 -5.55 21.75 0.21
CA LEU A 24 -5.36 20.49 -0.50
C LEU A 24 -3.89 20.06 -0.53
N ALA A 25 -2.97 20.99 -0.81
CA ALA A 25 -1.54 20.71 -0.81
C ALA A 25 -1.05 20.23 0.57
N VAL A 26 -1.45 20.92 1.64
CA VAL A 26 -1.13 20.54 3.02
C VAL A 26 -1.72 19.17 3.37
N HIS A 27 -2.97 18.92 2.97
CA HIS A 27 -3.62 17.64 3.20
C HIS A 27 -2.87 16.50 2.53
N ILE A 28 -2.56 16.63 1.23
CA ILE A 28 -1.78 15.64 0.46
C ILE A 28 -0.45 15.39 1.17
N TYR A 29 0.31 16.43 1.49
CA TYR A 29 1.58 16.28 2.20
C TYR A 29 1.45 15.54 3.53
N MET A 30 0.43 15.85 4.32
CA MET A 30 0.20 15.22 5.63
C MET A 30 -0.12 13.72 5.53
N VAL A 31 -0.81 13.31 4.46
CA VAL A 31 -1.21 11.91 4.23
C VAL A 31 -0.19 11.11 3.42
N THR A 32 0.66 11.76 2.62
CA THR A 32 1.69 11.08 1.81
C THR A 32 3.05 10.96 2.48
N ARG A 33 3.34 11.77 3.53
CA ARG A 33 4.62 11.66 4.25
C ARG A 33 4.83 10.23 4.79
N PRO A 34 5.98 9.58 4.52
CA PRO A 34 6.31 8.30 5.12
C PRO A 34 6.43 8.50 6.63
N LYS A 35 5.51 7.92 7.40
CA LYS A 35 5.64 7.84 8.86
C LYS A 35 6.35 6.53 9.17
N PRO A 36 7.39 6.53 10.02
CA PRO A 36 7.98 5.28 10.49
C PRO A 36 6.87 4.43 11.13
N PRO A 37 6.90 3.11 10.96
CA PRO A 37 5.86 2.25 11.51
C PRO A 37 5.83 2.37 13.04
N GLY A 38 4.65 2.63 13.60
CA GLY A 38 4.43 2.62 15.04
C GLY A 38 4.16 1.20 15.56
N ALA A 39 4.05 1.06 16.88
CA ALA A 39 3.79 -0.23 17.54
C ALA A 39 2.50 -0.93 17.07
N ASN A 40 1.51 -0.15 16.63
CA ASN A 40 0.21 -0.65 16.15
C ASN A 40 0.11 -0.69 14.62
N THR A 41 1.15 -0.30 13.89
CA THR A 41 1.15 -0.38 12.43
C THR A 41 1.16 -1.84 12.02
N ARG A 42 0.23 -2.24 11.16
CA ARG A 42 0.16 -3.58 10.57
C ARG A 42 0.35 -3.45 9.08
N ILE A 43 1.22 -4.27 8.51
CA ILE A 43 1.49 -4.29 7.07
C ILE A 43 1.14 -5.68 6.55
N MET A 44 0.64 -5.74 5.32
CA MET A 44 0.31 -6.99 4.63
C MET A 44 1.44 -7.39 3.68
N ALA A 45 1.72 -8.67 3.62
CA ALA A 45 2.58 -9.27 2.62
C ALA A 45 1.93 -10.54 2.06
N ARG A 46 2.39 -10.91 0.86
CA ARG A 46 1.91 -12.06 0.10
C ARG A 46 3.08 -12.93 -0.32
N ILE A 47 2.92 -14.24 -0.21
CA ILE A 47 3.81 -15.27 -0.76
C ILE A 47 3.02 -16.02 -1.83
N ASP A 48 3.64 -16.20 -2.98
CA ASP A 48 3.14 -17.05 -4.07
C ASP A 48 3.90 -18.36 -4.06
N ILE A 49 3.19 -19.45 -3.79
CA ILE A 49 3.72 -20.81 -3.85
C ILE A 49 3.50 -21.29 -5.28
N ARG A 50 4.57 -21.49 -6.05
CA ARG A 50 4.49 -21.83 -7.50
C ARG A 50 4.26 -23.31 -7.74
N GLN A 51 3.46 -23.93 -6.89
CA GLN A 51 3.04 -25.32 -6.98
C GLN A 51 1.73 -25.48 -6.24
N ASP A 52 0.92 -26.42 -6.70
CA ASP A 52 -0.34 -26.77 -6.05
C ASP A 52 -0.10 -27.21 -4.60
N ILE A 53 -0.88 -26.66 -3.67
CA ILE A 53 -0.88 -27.08 -2.27
C ILE A 53 -2.22 -27.72 -1.90
N SER A 54 -2.17 -28.76 -1.06
CA SER A 54 -3.39 -29.35 -0.51
C SER A 54 -3.97 -28.50 0.62
N GLN A 55 -5.24 -28.72 0.98
CA GLN A 55 -5.81 -28.08 2.18
C GLN A 55 -5.02 -28.43 3.45
N GLN A 56 -4.49 -29.66 3.54
CA GLN A 56 -3.67 -30.08 4.67
C GLN A 56 -2.36 -29.28 4.75
N ASP A 57 -1.76 -28.96 3.60
CA ASP A 57 -0.56 -28.11 3.54
C ASP A 57 -0.90 -26.67 3.89
N ALA A 58 -2.05 -26.17 3.42
CA ALA A 58 -2.54 -24.85 3.78
C ALA A 58 -2.71 -24.68 5.30
N ASP A 59 -3.26 -25.69 5.98
CA ASP A 59 -3.44 -25.67 7.44
C ASP A 59 -2.08 -25.69 8.18
N LYS A 60 -1.11 -26.49 7.70
CA LYS A 60 0.26 -26.52 8.26
C LYS A 60 0.97 -25.18 8.07
N ILE A 61 0.88 -24.60 6.88
CA ILE A 61 1.47 -23.29 6.56
C ILE A 61 0.86 -22.22 7.45
N ALA A 62 -0.47 -22.21 7.61
CA ALA A 62 -1.17 -21.26 8.47
C ALA A 62 -0.70 -21.37 9.93
N ALA A 63 -0.67 -22.59 10.48
CA ALA A 63 -0.21 -22.83 11.84
C ALA A 63 1.25 -22.38 12.06
N TRP A 64 2.13 -22.67 11.11
CA TRP A 64 3.53 -22.25 11.18
C TRP A 64 3.69 -20.72 11.10
N LEU A 65 2.91 -20.05 10.25
CA LEU A 65 2.95 -18.59 10.12
C LEU A 65 2.47 -17.89 11.39
N TYR A 66 1.42 -18.41 12.06
CA TYR A 66 0.96 -17.87 13.33
C TYR A 66 2.00 -17.97 14.46
N GLN A 67 2.97 -18.88 14.35
CA GLN A 67 4.08 -19.00 15.31
C GLN A 67 5.23 -18.01 15.04
N GLN A 68 5.25 -17.34 13.88
CA GLN A 68 6.31 -16.38 13.57
C GLN A 68 6.15 -15.10 14.39
N ASN A 69 7.27 -14.62 14.95
CA ASN A 69 7.28 -13.41 15.75
C ASN A 69 6.74 -12.22 14.95
N GLY A 70 5.70 -11.57 15.46
CA GLY A 70 5.13 -10.36 14.89
C GLY A 70 4.10 -10.60 13.78
N VAL A 71 3.75 -11.84 13.45
CA VAL A 71 2.59 -12.14 12.59
C VAL A 71 1.29 -11.94 13.38
N ASP A 72 0.26 -11.42 12.71
CA ASP A 72 -1.05 -11.07 13.31
C ASP A 72 -2.19 -11.88 12.71
N ARG A 73 -2.32 -11.90 11.37
CA ARG A 73 -3.34 -12.69 10.67
C ARG A 73 -2.73 -13.40 9.48
N VAL A 74 -3.27 -14.58 9.18
CA VAL A 74 -2.84 -15.43 8.07
C VAL A 74 -4.05 -15.93 7.32
N MET A 75 -3.96 -15.92 5.99
CA MET A 75 -4.90 -16.55 5.06
C MET A 75 -4.08 -17.37 4.07
N VAL A 76 -4.44 -18.63 3.88
CA VAL A 76 -3.84 -19.50 2.87
C VAL A 76 -4.95 -19.98 1.96
N ASN A 77 -4.78 -19.79 0.66
CA ASN A 77 -5.73 -20.25 -0.35
C ASN A 77 -5.08 -21.36 -1.19
N PRO A 78 -5.44 -22.64 -0.96
CA PRO A 78 -4.91 -23.75 -1.74
C PRO A 78 -5.41 -23.80 -3.19
N ALA A 79 -6.50 -23.10 -3.53
CA ALA A 79 -6.99 -23.04 -4.90
C ALA A 79 -6.18 -22.08 -5.79
N THR A 80 -5.41 -21.18 -5.18
CA THR A 80 -4.60 -20.19 -5.90
C THR A 80 -3.13 -20.21 -5.49
N ASP A 81 -2.76 -21.12 -4.58
CA ASP A 81 -1.41 -21.25 -3.99
C ASP A 81 -0.85 -19.94 -3.40
N ILE A 82 -1.76 -19.12 -2.87
CA ILE A 82 -1.44 -17.79 -2.34
C ILE A 82 -1.55 -17.82 -0.82
N VAL A 83 -0.52 -17.30 -0.18
CA VAL A 83 -0.48 -17.04 1.25
C VAL A 83 -0.45 -15.53 1.46
N VAL A 84 -1.38 -15.01 2.24
CA VAL A 84 -1.42 -13.61 2.66
C VAL A 84 -1.30 -13.56 4.18
N PHE A 85 -0.43 -12.68 4.68
CA PHE A 85 -0.27 -12.47 6.11
C PHE A 85 -0.10 -11.00 6.45
N THR A 86 -0.54 -10.62 7.64
CA THR A 86 -0.26 -9.32 8.24
C THR A 86 0.77 -9.46 9.35
N PHE A 87 1.64 -8.47 9.49
CA PHE A 87 2.68 -8.45 10.51
C PHE A 87 2.94 -7.04 11.04
N PHE A 88 3.54 -6.97 12.23
CA PHE A 88 4.03 -5.74 12.84
C PHE A 88 5.47 -5.47 12.39
N PRO A 89 5.71 -4.45 11.54
CA PRO A 89 7.04 -4.14 11.02
C PRO A 89 8.05 -3.70 12.09
N VAL A 90 7.59 -3.33 13.29
CA VAL A 90 8.47 -3.05 14.43
C VAL A 90 9.05 -4.32 15.07
N LYS A 91 8.45 -5.49 14.82
CA LYS A 91 8.89 -6.78 15.39
C LYS A 91 9.64 -7.64 14.38
N THR A 92 9.30 -7.52 13.09
CA THR A 92 9.81 -8.41 12.04
C THR A 92 9.69 -7.75 10.66
N SER A 93 10.23 -8.39 9.62
CA SER A 93 10.08 -7.96 8.24
C SER A 93 9.47 -9.07 7.39
N ALA A 94 8.71 -8.69 6.35
CA ALA A 94 8.21 -9.65 5.37
C ALA A 94 9.35 -10.46 4.72
N GLY A 95 10.50 -9.85 4.47
CA GLY A 95 11.66 -10.56 3.91
C GLY A 95 12.18 -11.66 4.84
N SER A 96 12.28 -11.37 6.14
CA SER A 96 12.69 -12.35 7.16
C SER A 96 11.69 -13.51 7.25
N ILE A 97 10.38 -13.22 7.28
CA ILE A 97 9.34 -14.25 7.31
C ILE A 97 9.40 -15.13 6.06
N VAL A 98 9.55 -14.54 4.87
CA VAL A 98 9.61 -15.28 3.59
C VAL A 98 10.85 -16.16 3.53
N SER A 99 12.00 -15.65 3.96
CA SER A 99 13.25 -16.44 4.02
C SER A 99 13.11 -17.66 4.95
N ASN A 100 12.53 -17.44 6.13
CA ASN A 100 12.24 -18.53 7.07
C ASN A 100 11.24 -19.54 6.50
N PHE A 101 10.23 -19.06 5.77
CA PHE A 101 9.23 -19.90 5.12
C PHE A 101 9.85 -20.82 4.08
N GLN A 102 10.71 -20.26 3.21
CA GLN A 102 11.44 -21.02 2.19
C GLN A 102 12.34 -22.09 2.82
N THR A 103 12.98 -21.75 3.94
CA THR A 103 13.83 -22.69 4.71
C THR A 103 13.01 -23.80 5.38
N ALA A 104 11.80 -23.50 5.87
CA ALA A 104 10.98 -24.47 6.58
C ALA A 104 10.28 -25.47 5.64
N PHE A 105 9.71 -24.98 4.53
CA PHE A 105 8.84 -25.79 3.68
C PHE A 105 9.46 -26.23 2.36
N HIS A 106 10.58 -25.62 1.93
CA HIS A 106 11.27 -25.95 0.68
C HIS A 106 10.41 -25.86 -0.60
N TYR A 107 9.25 -25.19 -0.52
CA TYR A 107 8.43 -24.91 -1.69
C TYR A 107 9.10 -23.88 -2.61
N PRO A 108 8.85 -23.95 -3.94
CA PRO A 108 9.18 -22.89 -4.88
C PRO A 108 8.29 -21.67 -4.62
N ALA A 109 8.58 -20.93 -3.55
CA ALA A 109 7.77 -19.82 -3.07
C ALA A 109 8.52 -18.49 -3.20
N GLN A 110 7.81 -17.41 -3.51
CA GLN A 110 8.39 -16.07 -3.61
C GLN A 110 7.49 -15.02 -2.98
N ARG A 111 8.09 -13.99 -2.38
CA ARG A 111 7.33 -12.81 -1.96
C ARG A 111 6.81 -12.08 -3.19
N TYR A 112 5.50 -11.87 -3.25
CA TYR A 112 4.92 -10.99 -4.27
C TYR A 112 5.29 -9.54 -3.96
N LEU A 113 5.96 -8.91 -4.92
CA LEU A 113 6.23 -7.48 -4.96
C LEU A 113 5.65 -7.00 -6.30
N PRO A 114 4.60 -6.14 -6.30
CA PRO A 114 4.05 -5.64 -7.53
C PRO A 114 5.13 -4.95 -8.36
N SER A 115 5.12 -5.21 -9.68
CA SER A 115 5.88 -4.40 -10.63
C SER A 115 5.39 -2.95 -10.62
N GLU A 116 6.19 -2.02 -11.15
CA GLU A 116 5.77 -0.63 -11.27
C GLU A 116 4.49 -0.46 -12.09
N GLU A 117 4.27 -1.35 -13.07
CA GLU A 117 3.08 -1.38 -13.92
C GLU A 117 1.84 -1.84 -13.14
N GLU A 118 1.96 -2.93 -12.38
CA GLU A 118 0.87 -3.40 -11.50
C GLU A 118 0.55 -2.40 -10.39
N MET A 119 1.56 -1.70 -9.86
CA MET A 119 1.38 -0.61 -8.89
C MET A 119 0.58 0.56 -9.46
N LYS A 120 0.73 0.87 -10.75
CA LYS A 120 -0.05 1.93 -11.43
C LYS A 120 -1.52 1.54 -11.58
N SER A 121 -1.81 0.25 -11.79
CA SER A 121 -3.19 -0.26 -11.92
C SER A 121 -3.85 -0.63 -10.59
N GLY A 122 -3.07 -0.89 -9.53
CA GLY A 122 -3.56 -1.53 -8.30
C GLY A 122 -4.42 -0.66 -7.37
N CYS A 123 -4.37 0.67 -7.50
CA CYS A 123 -5.23 1.58 -6.73
C CYS A 123 -6.31 2.18 -7.65
N PRO A 124 -7.59 1.77 -7.55
CA PRO A 124 -8.67 2.34 -8.36
C PRO A 124 -8.79 3.86 -8.20
N ALA A 125 -8.52 4.38 -7.00
CA ALA A 125 -8.49 5.82 -6.72
C ALA A 125 -7.35 6.58 -7.45
N MET A 126 -6.27 5.88 -7.81
CA MET A 126 -5.15 6.44 -8.59
C MET A 126 -5.43 6.34 -10.09
N ALA A 127 -6.06 5.26 -10.53
CA ALA A 127 -6.34 4.99 -11.95
C ALA A 127 -7.33 5.99 -12.60
N GLN A 128 -8.25 6.59 -11.83
CA GLN A 128 -9.30 7.48 -12.36
C GLN A 128 -9.14 8.97 -12.02
N SER A 129 -8.11 9.37 -11.27
CA SER A 129 -7.99 10.74 -10.78
C SER A 129 -7.01 11.57 -11.61
N PHE A 130 -7.41 12.79 -11.98
CA PHE A 130 -6.59 13.79 -12.69
C PHE A 130 -5.21 14.04 -12.01
N THR A 131 -5.12 13.68 -10.72
CA THR A 131 -3.92 13.65 -9.87
C THR A 131 -2.80 12.71 -10.33
N THR A 132 -3.05 11.62 -11.06
CA THR A 132 -1.96 10.77 -11.59
C THR A 132 -1.17 11.43 -12.72
N LYS A 133 -1.81 12.31 -13.49
CA LYS A 133 -1.10 13.13 -14.50
C LYS A 133 -0.22 14.20 -13.85
N LEU A 134 -0.62 14.70 -12.68
CA LEU A 134 0.14 15.71 -11.92
C LEU A 134 1.23 15.10 -11.01
N SER A 135 1.08 13.87 -10.52
CA SER A 135 2.07 13.23 -9.64
C SER A 135 3.44 13.00 -10.29
N GLY A 136 3.50 12.93 -11.64
CA GLY A 136 4.77 12.92 -12.36
C GLY A 136 5.58 14.20 -12.19
N VAL A 137 4.90 15.35 -11.99
CA VAL A 137 5.54 16.64 -11.74
C VAL A 137 6.01 16.76 -10.29
N PHE A 138 5.23 16.25 -9.33
CA PHE A 138 5.59 16.30 -7.90
C PHE A 138 6.81 15.44 -7.55
N LYS A 139 7.04 14.31 -8.25
CA LYS A 139 8.23 13.46 -8.08
C LYS A 139 9.56 14.15 -8.45
N HIS A 140 9.53 15.25 -9.20
CA HIS A 140 10.71 16.02 -9.59
C HIS A 140 10.94 17.27 -8.75
N ILE A 141 10.01 17.60 -7.86
CA ILE A 141 10.09 18.78 -6.97
C ILE A 141 10.40 18.35 -5.53
N PHE A 142 10.13 17.09 -5.16
CA PHE A 142 10.44 16.50 -3.85
C PHE A 142 11.13 15.16 -3.98
#